data_AF-A0A7S3BQ43-F1
#
_entry.id   AF-A0A7S3BQ43-F1
#
_cell.length_a   1.000
_cell.length_b   1.000
_cell.length_c   1.000
_cell.angle_alpha   90.00
_cell.angle_beta   90.00
_cell.angle_gamma   90.00
#
_symmetry.space_group_name_H-M   'P 1'
#
loop_
_entity.id
_entity.type
_entity.pdbx_description
1 polymer ?
#
loop_
_entity_poly.entity_id
_entity_poly.type
_entity_poly.pdbx_seq_one_letter_code
_entity_poly.pdbx_strand_id
1 'polypeptide(L)'
;GGVDGEARAQLMTSAGHYAKILQQSEGMLGGGHAMTLKARSRLATVMTLSRVPRSCSNALPLWRAVLAATKRCVPPNWPHLLEPLRGGIDAARVAGDMAAAAQFEEELAHVLQVLNPACSDVNPPTH
;
A
#
# COMPACT_ATOMS: atom_id res chain seq x y z
N GLY A 1 2.50 27.15 8.98
CA GLY A 1 3.51 27.78 9.84
C GLY A 1 4.08 26.77 10.82
N GLY A 2 3.57 26.72 12.06
CA GLY A 2 4.02 25.78 13.10
C GLY A 2 3.45 24.36 13.01
N VAL A 3 2.18 24.23 12.62
CA VAL A 3 1.47 22.94 12.52
C VAL A 3 2.08 21.98 11.47
N ASP A 4 2.60 22.51 10.37
CA ASP A 4 3.22 21.71 9.30
C ASP A 4 4.58 21.14 9.73
N GLY A 5 5.31 21.88 10.57
CA GLY A 5 6.61 21.47 11.08
C GLY A 5 6.50 20.35 12.12
N GLU A 6 5.55 20.48 13.04
CA GLU A 6 5.31 19.49 14.09
C GLU A 6 4.73 18.19 13.52
N ALA A 7 3.76 18.27 12.60
CA ALA A 7 3.23 17.11 11.90
C ALA A 7 4.33 16.35 11.14
N ARG A 8 5.24 17.08 10.48
CA ARG A 8 6.37 16.46 9.76
C ARG A 8 7.39 15.82 10.70
N ALA A 9 7.65 16.41 11.87
CA ALA A 9 8.50 15.82 12.89
C ALA A 9 7.88 14.52 13.46
N GLN A 10 6.58 14.52 13.73
CA GLN A 10 5.85 13.34 14.19
C GLN A 10 5.88 12.20 13.15
N LEU A 11 5.74 12.53 11.85
CA LEU A 11 5.88 11.54 10.77
C LEU A 11 7.29 10.93 10.73
N MET A 12 8.34 11.75 10.88
CA MET A 12 9.72 11.24 10.91
C MET A 12 9.98 10.32 12.13
N THR A 13 9.52 10.71 13.32
CA THR A 13 9.61 9.87 14.53
C THR A 13 8.87 8.56 14.34
N SER A 14 7.65 8.61 13.79
CA SER A 14 6.85 7.43 13.52
C SER A 14 7.51 6.50 12.48
N ALA A 15 8.12 7.06 11.42
CA ALA A 15 8.85 6.28 10.43
C ALA A 15 10.03 5.54 11.07
N GLY A 16 10.80 6.21 11.94
CA GLY A 16 11.89 5.60 12.68
C GLY A 16 11.44 4.44 13.56
N HIS A 17 10.32 4.60 14.29
CA HIS A 17 9.75 3.54 15.11
C HIS A 17 9.32 2.32 14.28
N TYR A 18 8.60 2.53 13.16
CA TYR A 18 8.16 1.43 12.32
C TYR A 18 9.32 0.74 11.60
N ALA A 19 10.36 1.47 11.20
CA ALA A 19 11.57 0.88 10.64
C ALA A 19 12.26 -0.06 11.64
N LYS A 20 12.36 0.35 12.91
CA LYS A 20 12.93 -0.50 13.97
C LYS A 20 12.11 -1.76 14.24
N ILE A 21 10.78 -1.62 14.31
CA ILE A 21 9.87 -2.76 14.47
C ILE A 21 9.99 -3.71 13.28
N LEU A 22 10.06 -3.18 12.06
CA LEU A 22 10.21 -3.98 10.85
C LEU A 22 11.49 -4.82 10.91
N GLN A 23 12.63 -4.19 11.20
CA GLN A 23 13.92 -4.88 11.33
C GLN A 23 13.89 -6.01 12.38
N GLN A 24 13.29 -5.75 13.55
CA GLN A 24 13.15 -6.75 14.61
C GLN A 24 12.22 -7.90 14.20
N SER A 25 11.09 -7.58 13.58
CA SER A 25 10.11 -8.59 13.14
C SER A 25 10.63 -9.45 11.97
N GLU A 26 11.40 -8.88 11.04
CA GLU A 26 12.06 -9.64 9.97
C GLU A 26 13.05 -10.65 10.54
N GLY A 27 13.85 -10.26 11.54
CA GLY A 27 14.84 -11.14 12.16
C GLY A 27 14.24 -12.27 13.00
N MET A 28 13.10 -12.04 13.65
CA MET A 28 12.48 -13.04 14.55
C MET A 28 11.42 -13.90 13.86
N LEU A 29 10.63 -13.34 12.95
CA LEU A 29 9.41 -13.96 12.41
C LEU A 29 9.50 -14.19 10.90
N GLY A 30 10.50 -13.61 10.23
CA GLY A 30 10.67 -13.66 8.78
C GLY A 30 9.85 -12.60 8.03
N GLY A 31 10.27 -12.33 6.79
CA GLY A 31 9.74 -11.24 5.95
C GLY A 31 8.26 -11.36 5.56
N GLY A 32 7.70 -12.58 5.64
CA GLY A 32 6.31 -12.89 5.27
C GLY A 32 5.34 -13.01 6.45
N HIS A 33 5.80 -12.84 7.70
CA HIS A 33 4.92 -12.95 8.85
C HIS A 33 3.98 -11.73 8.97
N ALA A 34 2.72 -11.96 9.38
CA ALA A 34 1.68 -10.93 9.41
C ALA A 34 2.06 -9.67 10.21
N MET A 35 2.81 -9.83 11.32
CA MET A 35 3.33 -8.69 12.08
C MET A 35 4.37 -7.87 11.32
N THR A 36 5.27 -8.55 10.60
CA THR A 36 6.29 -7.92 9.74
C THR A 36 5.64 -7.14 8.61
N LEU A 37 4.59 -7.71 7.99
CA LEU A 37 3.80 -7.03 6.96
C LEU A 37 3.07 -5.80 7.50
N LYS A 38 2.48 -5.89 8.70
CA LYS A 38 1.81 -4.76 9.34
C LYS A 38 2.79 -3.62 9.67
N ALA A 39 3.99 -3.93 10.14
CA ALA A 39 5.05 -2.94 10.35
C ALA A 39 5.48 -2.28 9.03
N ARG A 40 5.66 -3.09 7.98
CA ARG A 40 6.03 -2.60 6.64
C ARG A 40 4.96 -1.69 6.03
N SER A 41 3.68 -2.05 6.12
CA SER A 41 2.56 -1.23 5.62
C SER A 41 2.49 0.12 6.32
N ARG A 42 2.67 0.14 7.64
CA ARG A 42 2.69 1.37 8.45
C ARG A 42 3.86 2.28 8.08
N LEU A 43 5.05 1.72 7.86
CA LEU A 43 6.20 2.49 7.39
C LEU A 43 5.92 3.11 6.02
N ALA A 44 5.39 2.33 5.08
CA ALA A 44 5.04 2.80 3.73
C ALA A 44 3.99 3.91 3.78
N THR A 45 2.99 3.78 4.65
CA THR A 45 1.95 4.80 4.85
C THR A 45 2.56 6.10 5.36
N VAL A 46 3.41 6.05 6.39
CA VAL A 46 4.05 7.25 6.94
C VAL A 46 4.93 7.94 5.90
N MET A 47 5.69 7.17 5.12
CA MET A 47 6.49 7.72 4.03
C MET A 47 5.61 8.39 2.96
N THR A 48 4.49 7.77 2.60
CA THR A 48 3.53 8.33 1.62
C THR A 48 2.87 9.61 2.13
N LEU A 49 2.49 9.64 3.41
CA LEU A 49 1.88 10.81 4.07
C LEU A 49 2.83 12.01 4.18
N SER A 50 4.14 11.79 4.16
CA SER A 50 5.11 12.90 4.17
C SER A 50 5.01 13.81 2.94
N ARG A 51 4.39 13.33 1.84
CA ARG A 51 4.25 14.02 0.55
C ARG A 51 5.57 14.53 -0.04
N VAL A 52 6.71 13.99 0.40
CA VAL A 52 8.03 14.29 -0.15
C VAL A 52 8.32 13.30 -1.28
N PRO A 53 8.61 13.73 -2.53
CA PRO A 53 8.78 12.82 -3.67
C PRO A 53 9.78 11.69 -3.43
N ARG A 54 10.92 12.00 -2.80
CA ARG A 54 11.94 11.00 -2.45
C ARG A 54 11.45 9.98 -1.41
N SER A 55 10.69 10.43 -0.41
CA SER A 55 10.11 9.56 0.62
C SER A 55 9.04 8.65 0.02
N CYS A 56 8.19 9.21 -0.84
CA CYS A 56 7.18 8.44 -1.57
C CYS A 56 7.81 7.43 -2.53
N SER A 57 8.91 7.77 -3.22
CA SER A 57 9.67 6.83 -4.05
C SER A 57 10.21 5.66 -3.22
N ASN A 58 10.72 5.92 -2.01
CA ASN A 58 11.14 4.88 -1.07
C ASN A 58 9.97 4.04 -0.51
N ALA A 59 8.74 4.57 -0.51
CA ALA A 59 7.56 3.83 -0.09
C ALA A 59 7.10 2.79 -1.14
N LEU A 60 7.35 3.03 -2.43
CA LEU A 60 6.96 2.12 -3.52
C LEU A 60 7.43 0.67 -3.34
N PRO A 61 8.73 0.37 -3.09
CA PRO A 61 9.16 -1.00 -2.85
C PRO A 61 8.51 -1.62 -1.60
N LEU A 62 8.20 -0.82 -0.58
CA LEU A 62 7.49 -1.31 0.60
C LEU A 62 6.05 -1.71 0.26
N TRP A 63 5.33 -0.88 -0.51
CA TRP A 63 3.99 -1.20 -0.98
C TRP A 63 3.96 -2.45 -1.87
N ARG A 64 4.93 -2.60 -2.78
CA ARG A 64 5.08 -3.82 -3.60
C ARG A 64 5.30 -5.07 -2.75
N ALA A 65 6.16 -4.98 -1.74
CA ALA A 65 6.44 -6.10 -0.84
C ALA A 65 5.22 -6.48 0.02
N VAL A 66 4.47 -5.49 0.53
CA VAL A 66 3.21 -5.72 1.26
C VAL A 66 2.19 -6.37 0.33
N LEU A 67 2.00 -5.85 -0.89
CA LEU A 67 1.07 -6.41 -1.87
C LEU A 67 1.40 -7.87 -2.20
N ALA A 68 2.67 -8.18 -2.52
CA ALA A 68 3.10 -9.53 -2.87
C ALA A 68 2.90 -10.51 -1.71
N ALA A 69 3.18 -10.09 -0.48
CA ALA A 69 2.99 -10.93 0.69
C ALA A 69 1.50 -11.13 1.01
N THR A 70 0.68 -10.09 0.90
CA THR A 70 -0.77 -10.20 1.08
C THR A 70 -1.37 -11.16 0.04
N LYS A 71 -0.97 -11.06 -1.24
CA LYS A 71 -1.39 -12.01 -2.31
C LYS A 71 -1.03 -13.47 -2.02
N ARG A 72 0.02 -13.74 -1.23
CA ARG A 72 0.38 -15.11 -0.82
C ARG A 72 -0.46 -15.63 0.34
N CYS A 73 -0.99 -14.73 1.16
CA CYS A 73 -1.75 -15.08 2.37
C CYS A 73 -3.25 -15.12 2.14
N VAL A 74 -3.78 -14.36 1.18
CA VAL A 74 -5.20 -14.27 0.89
C VAL A 74 -5.48 -14.43 -0.60
N PRO A 75 -6.63 -15.01 -0.98
CA PRO A 75 -7.02 -15.08 -2.38
C PRO A 75 -7.18 -13.68 -3.00
N PRO A 76 -7.10 -13.55 -4.34
CA PRO A 76 -7.03 -12.27 -5.06
C PRO A 76 -8.24 -11.35 -4.90
N ASN A 77 -9.28 -11.80 -4.23
CA ASN A 77 -10.56 -11.13 -4.02
C ASN A 77 -10.75 -10.64 -2.58
N TRP A 78 -9.67 -10.20 -1.92
CA TRP A 78 -9.75 -9.74 -0.53
C TRP A 78 -9.55 -8.23 -0.39
N PRO A 79 -10.36 -7.54 0.44
CA PRO A 79 -10.26 -6.10 0.68
C PRO A 79 -8.90 -5.68 1.25
N HIS A 80 -8.15 -6.60 1.87
CA HIS A 80 -6.79 -6.35 2.36
C HIS A 80 -5.77 -6.02 1.26
N LEU A 81 -6.05 -6.33 -0.01
CA LEU A 81 -5.23 -5.92 -1.14
C LEU A 81 -5.43 -4.44 -1.51
N LEU A 82 -6.56 -3.82 -1.14
CA LEU A 82 -6.87 -2.44 -1.50
C LEU A 82 -5.95 -1.42 -0.83
N GLU A 83 -5.54 -1.67 0.42
CA GLU A 83 -4.64 -0.79 1.17
C GLU A 83 -3.28 -0.62 0.44
N PRO A 84 -2.51 -1.68 0.14
CA PRO A 84 -1.23 -1.53 -0.54
C PRO A 84 -1.36 -1.02 -1.99
N LEU A 85 -2.47 -1.30 -2.67
CA LEU A 85 -2.71 -0.78 -4.01
C LEU A 85 -2.93 0.74 -3.99
N ARG A 86 -3.86 1.21 -3.15
CA ARG A 86 -4.15 2.66 -3.01
C ARG A 86 -2.93 3.43 -2.49
N GLY A 87 -2.23 2.88 -1.50
CA GLY A 87 -0.99 3.46 -0.99
C GLY A 87 0.10 3.56 -2.05
N GLY A 88 0.25 2.52 -2.89
CA GLY A 88 1.16 2.50 -4.03
C GLY A 88 0.84 3.58 -5.07
N ILE A 89 -0.44 3.75 -5.44
CA ILE A 89 -0.90 4.79 -6.37
C ILE A 89 -0.56 6.18 -5.83
N ASP A 90 -0.92 6.45 -4.58
CA ASP A 90 -0.67 7.74 -3.93
C ASP A 90 0.82 8.07 -3.85
N ALA A 91 1.64 7.09 -3.46
CA ALA A 91 3.08 7.24 -3.40
C ALA A 91 3.67 7.50 -4.81
N ALA A 92 3.23 6.76 -5.81
CA ALA A 92 3.73 6.85 -7.18
C ALA A 92 3.42 8.22 -7.80
N ARG A 93 2.19 8.71 -7.63
CA ARG A 93 1.75 10.03 -8.11
C ARG A 93 2.59 11.16 -7.50
N VAL A 94 2.86 11.12 -6.19
CA VAL A 94 3.69 12.14 -5.52
C VAL A 94 5.17 12.01 -5.90
N ALA A 95 5.66 10.79 -6.13
CA ALA A 95 7.01 10.54 -6.60
C ALA A 95 7.22 10.95 -8.07
N GLY A 96 6.14 11.17 -8.83
CA GLY A 96 6.18 11.44 -10.27
C GLY A 96 6.38 10.19 -11.13
N ASP A 97 6.25 8.99 -10.55
CA ASP A 97 6.39 7.71 -11.25
C ASP A 97 5.04 7.26 -11.81
N MET A 98 4.65 7.83 -12.95
CA MET A 98 3.36 7.53 -13.59
C MET A 98 3.26 6.08 -14.08
N ALA A 99 4.40 5.44 -14.38
CA ALA A 99 4.42 4.03 -14.77
C ALA A 99 4.07 3.14 -13.57
N ALA A 100 4.65 3.40 -12.39
CA ALA A 100 4.27 2.68 -11.18
C ALA A 100 2.82 2.96 -10.78
N ALA A 101 2.34 4.20 -10.93
CA ALA A 101 0.94 4.54 -10.62
C ALA A 101 -0.02 3.71 -11.49
N ALA A 102 0.21 3.65 -12.79
CA ALA A 102 -0.60 2.86 -13.73
C ALA A 102 -0.60 1.37 -13.38
N GLN A 103 0.55 0.79 -13.01
CA GLN A 103 0.64 -0.61 -12.58
C GLN A 103 -0.23 -0.91 -11.36
N PHE A 104 -0.21 -0.02 -10.36
CA PHE A 104 -1.05 -0.20 -9.17
C PHE A 104 -2.54 0.05 -9.46
N GLU A 105 -2.87 0.97 -10.37
CA GLU A 105 -4.25 1.24 -10.81
C GLU A 105 -4.86 0.06 -11.57
N GLU A 106 -4.10 -0.55 -12.48
CA GLU A 106 -4.53 -1.74 -13.22
C GLU A 106 -4.85 -2.90 -12.28
N GLU A 107 -3.95 -3.17 -11.34
CA GLU A 107 -4.15 -4.21 -10.34
C GLU A 107 -5.32 -3.88 -9.39
N LEU A 108 -5.50 -2.61 -9.02
CA LEU A 108 -6.67 -2.17 -8.24
C LEU A 108 -7.97 -2.39 -9.00
N ALA A 109 -8.02 -2.07 -10.29
CA ALA A 109 -9.18 -2.32 -11.12
C ALA A 109 -9.51 -3.82 -11.19
N HIS A 110 -8.49 -4.66 -11.35
CA HIS A 110 -8.66 -6.11 -11.34
C HIS A 110 -9.23 -6.62 -10.01
N VAL A 111 -8.63 -6.22 -8.88
CA VAL A 111 -9.09 -6.62 -7.54
C VAL A 111 -10.53 -6.13 -7.27
N LEU A 112 -10.88 -4.91 -7.70
CA LEU A 112 -12.23 -4.36 -7.54
C LEU A 112 -13.27 -5.09 -8.41
N GLN A 113 -12.93 -5.45 -9.65
CA GLN A 113 -13.81 -6.26 -10.51
C GLN A 113 -14.17 -7.60 -9.85
N VAL A 114 -13.18 -8.26 -9.21
CA VAL A 114 -13.40 -9.55 -8.57
C VAL A 114 -14.13 -9.40 -7.23
N LEU A 115 -13.88 -8.32 -6.47
CA LEU A 115 -14.52 -8.04 -5.18
C LEU A 115 -16.00 -7.64 -5.31
N ASN A 116 -16.35 -6.91 -6.36
CA ASN A 116 -17.72 -6.50 -6.63
C ASN A 116 -18.12 -6.91 -8.05
N PRO A 117 -18.48 -8.18 -8.27
CA PRO A 117 -18.90 -8.68 -9.58
C PRO A 117 -20.29 -8.15 -10.02
N ALA A 118 -20.77 -7.04 -9.46
CA ALA A 118 -22.12 -6.53 -9.71
C ALA A 118 -22.34 -6.20 -11.20
N CYS A 119 -23.12 -7.07 -11.84
CA CYS A 119 -23.94 -6.87 -13.04
C CYS A 119 -23.22 -6.49 -14.34
N SER A 120 -22.69 -7.50 -15.04
CA SER A 120 -22.74 -7.50 -16.52
C SER A 120 -23.71 -8.55 -17.09
N ASP A 121 -24.64 -9.07 -16.27
CA ASP A 121 -25.67 -10.01 -16.72
C ASP A 121 -27.10 -9.48 -16.55
N VAL A 122 -27.28 -8.17 -16.78
CA VAL A 122 -28.62 -7.63 -17.05
C VAL A 122 -28.78 -7.47 -18.54
N ASN A 123 -28.92 -8.60 -19.23
CA ASN A 123 -29.75 -8.65 -20.42
C ASN A 123 -30.98 -9.50 -20.04
N PRO A 124 -32.12 -8.89 -19.64
CA PRO A 124 -33.32 -9.70 -19.53
C PRO A 124 -33.62 -10.26 -20.93
N PRO A 125 -33.87 -11.57 -21.11
CA PRO A 125 -34.27 -12.07 -22.41
C PRO A 125 -35.56 -11.35 -22.80
N THR A 126 -35.52 -10.70 -23.96
CA THR A 126 -36.71 -10.30 -24.70
C THR A 126 -37.59 -11.53 -24.88
N HIS A 127 -38.74 -11.55 -24.21
CA HIS A 127 -39.86 -12.40 -24.60
C HIS A 127 -41.19 -11.73 -24.24
#